data_AF-A0AAD5KF80-F1
#
_entry.id   AF-A0AAD5KF80-F1
#
_cell.length_a   1.000
_cell.length_b   1.000
_cell.length_c   1.000
_cell.angle_alpha   90.00
_cell.angle_beta   90.00
_cell.angle_gamma   90.00
#
_symmetry.space_group_name_H-M   'P 1'
#
loop_
_entity.id
_entity.type
_entity.pdbx_description
1 polymer ?
#
loop_
_entity_poly.entity_id
_entity_poly.type
_entity_poly.pdbx_seq_one_letter_code
_entity_poly.pdbx_strand_id
1 'polypeptide(L)'
;MKKLVSGCKTGGRPDANKLAKSLLLFRNAPRIGGASPAQLVFNRPVRDSLPAHRRSFAPEWQQLAETLEARAHRAITRQTIRYNLTSSALPSLNVGDHVLIQDPITKRWITPGVVVDTGDFRDYFIKTAAGRVFRRNRRFLRQRVAVMPEGPKPTAGTPQIAPPIPPAAPEPEENPEQPEPTARPPPQEAVRKSTRKRNSPQRYPA
;
A
#
# COMPACT_ATOMS: atom_id res chain seq x y z
N MET A 1 2.34 9.45 21.96
CA MET A 1 1.25 9.60 22.96
C MET A 1 1.03 8.35 23.81
N LYS A 2 0.63 7.17 23.29
CA LYS A 2 0.40 5.98 24.14
C LYS A 2 1.59 5.62 25.06
N LYS A 3 2.81 5.59 24.49
CA LYS A 3 4.06 5.36 25.26
C LYS A 3 4.35 6.42 26.32
N LEU A 4 3.96 7.67 26.05
CA LEU A 4 4.16 8.80 26.97
C LEU A 4 3.19 8.70 28.14
N VAL A 5 1.92 8.38 27.87
CA VAL A 5 0.91 8.12 28.90
C VAL A 5 1.29 6.91 29.75
N SER A 6 1.77 5.81 29.14
CA SER A 6 2.21 4.64 29.90
C SER A 6 3.42 4.92 30.79
N GLY A 7 4.38 5.73 30.32
CA GLY A 7 5.56 6.10 31.10
C GLY A 7 5.29 7.06 32.26
N CYS A 8 4.14 7.74 32.26
CA CYS A 8 3.73 8.64 33.35
C CYS A 8 2.91 7.94 34.44
N LYS A 9 2.68 6.62 34.33
CA LYS A 9 1.92 5.90 35.35
C LYS A 9 2.75 5.67 36.60
N THR A 10 2.17 5.93 37.76
CA THR A 10 2.72 5.56 39.08
C THR A 10 1.64 4.74 39.78
N GLY A 11 1.92 3.48 40.13
CA GLY A 11 0.92 2.58 40.72
C GLY A 11 -0.30 2.29 39.82
N GLY A 12 -0.10 2.23 38.50
CA GLY A 12 -1.17 1.91 37.53
C GLY A 12 -2.04 3.10 37.10
N ARG A 13 -2.05 4.21 37.86
CA ARG A 13 -2.74 5.47 37.52
C ARG A 13 -1.77 6.50 36.92
N PRO A 14 -2.21 7.34 35.97
CA PRO A 14 -1.36 8.40 35.43
C PRO A 14 -1.11 9.48 36.48
N ASP A 15 0.16 9.78 36.76
CA ASP A 15 0.56 10.91 37.59
C ASP A 15 0.39 12.20 36.78
N ALA A 16 -0.47 13.10 37.26
CA ALA A 16 -0.81 14.35 36.57
C ALA A 16 0.41 15.25 36.34
N ASN A 17 1.33 15.33 37.30
CA ASN A 17 2.51 16.19 37.21
C ASN A 17 3.51 15.65 36.19
N LYS A 18 3.75 14.33 36.21
CA LYS A 18 4.61 13.68 35.21
C LYS A 18 4.00 13.78 33.81
N LEU A 19 2.68 13.63 33.71
CA LEU A 19 1.98 13.77 32.43
C LEU A 19 2.07 15.21 31.89
N ALA A 20 1.87 16.22 32.73
CA ALA A 20 1.98 17.61 32.32
C ALA A 20 3.41 17.96 31.82
N LYS A 21 4.44 17.57 32.59
CA LYS A 21 5.85 17.78 32.20
C LYS A 21 6.22 17.06 30.91
N SER A 22 5.81 15.78 30.77
CA SER A 22 6.12 15.01 29.56
C SER A 22 5.41 15.55 28.32
N LEU A 23 4.17 16.03 28.44
CA LEU A 23 3.47 16.70 27.34
C LEU A 23 4.17 17.99 26.92
N LEU A 24 4.66 18.78 27.89
CA LEU A 24 5.42 19.99 27.62
C LEU A 24 6.69 19.69 26.82
N LEU A 25 7.48 18.70 27.27
CA LEU A 25 8.68 18.24 26.56
C LEU A 25 8.36 17.72 25.16
N PHE A 26 7.30 16.92 25.03
CA PHE A 26 6.87 16.39 23.72
C PHE A 26 6.47 17.50 22.74
N ARG A 27 5.89 18.60 23.25
CA ARG A 27 5.53 19.78 22.44
C ARG A 27 6.76 20.55 21.97
N ASN A 28 7.84 20.55 22.74
CA ASN A 28 9.10 21.20 22.38
C ASN A 28 10.06 20.32 21.57
N ALA A 29 9.85 19.01 21.55
CA ALA A 29 10.69 18.09 20.79
C ALA A 29 10.52 18.31 19.26
N PRO A 30 11.62 18.51 18.51
CA PRO A 30 11.56 18.64 17.06
C PRO A 30 11.07 17.34 16.42
N ARG A 31 10.19 17.46 15.43
CA ARG A 31 9.65 16.31 14.68
C ARG A 31 10.31 16.20 13.30
N ILE A 32 9.77 15.33 12.46
CA ILE A 32 10.14 15.21 11.04
C ILE A 32 10.07 16.61 10.41
N GLY A 33 11.18 17.11 9.88
CA GLY A 33 11.28 18.48 9.35
C GLY A 33 11.96 19.48 10.30
N GLY A 34 12.27 19.11 11.54
CA GLY A 34 13.05 19.92 12.48
C GLY A 34 12.24 20.91 13.33
N ALA A 35 10.99 21.22 12.95
CA ALA A 35 10.09 22.04 13.77
C ALA A 35 9.43 21.22 14.89
N SER A 36 9.32 21.81 16.08
CA SER A 36 8.53 21.24 17.18
C SER A 36 7.04 21.62 17.06
N PRO A 37 6.10 20.84 17.65
CA PRO A 37 4.70 21.22 17.74
C PRO A 37 4.47 22.65 18.27
N ALA A 38 5.24 23.07 19.28
CA ALA A 38 5.16 24.40 19.85
C ALA A 38 5.58 25.47 18.83
N GLN A 39 6.64 25.23 18.06
CA GLN A 39 7.08 26.14 17.00
C GLN A 39 6.06 26.22 15.85
N LEU A 40 5.39 25.13 15.48
CA LEU A 40 4.38 25.16 14.42
C LEU A 40 3.14 25.99 14.80
N VAL A 41 2.76 26.01 16.07
CA VAL A 41 1.54 26.70 16.54
C VAL A 41 1.83 28.12 17.02
N PHE A 42 2.92 28.29 17.77
CA PHE A 42 3.25 29.56 18.44
C PHE A 42 4.42 30.31 17.78
N ASN A 43 4.98 29.77 16.70
CA ASN A 43 6.18 30.27 16.02
C ASN A 43 7.41 30.41 16.93
N ARG A 44 7.41 29.78 18.12
CA ARG A 44 8.51 29.83 19.10
C ARG A 44 8.52 28.56 19.98
N PRO A 45 9.69 28.15 20.49
CA PRO A 45 9.75 27.11 21.52
C PRO A 45 9.15 27.60 22.83
N VAL A 46 8.47 26.72 23.57
CA VAL A 46 7.94 27.03 24.91
C VAL A 46 9.02 26.70 25.95
N ARG A 47 9.05 27.41 27.09
CA ARG A 47 9.96 27.06 28.18
C ARG A 47 9.51 25.75 28.84
N ASP A 48 10.42 24.81 28.98
CA ASP A 48 10.22 23.56 29.70
C ASP A 48 11.19 23.44 30.89
N SER A 49 11.19 22.29 31.53
CA SER A 49 12.04 21.99 32.68
C SER A 49 13.47 21.64 32.31
N LEU A 50 13.84 21.64 31.02
CA LEU A 50 15.21 21.35 30.60
C LEU A 50 16.04 22.64 30.64
N PRO A 51 17.33 22.56 31.02
CA PRO A 51 18.23 23.69 30.91
C PRO A 51 18.33 24.14 29.44
N ALA A 52 17.96 25.38 29.18
CA ALA A 52 18.07 25.99 27.86
C ALA A 52 18.76 27.34 27.99
N HIS A 53 19.64 27.65 27.04
CA HIS A 53 20.32 28.94 27.02
C HIS A 53 19.30 30.06 26.74
N ARG A 54 19.43 31.21 27.41
CA ARG A 54 18.46 32.32 27.30
C ARG A 54 18.25 32.79 25.86
N ARG A 55 19.31 32.76 25.04
CA ARG A 55 19.25 33.13 23.62
C ARG A 55 18.51 32.13 22.73
N SER A 56 18.31 30.89 23.15
CA SER A 56 17.60 29.88 22.35
C SER A 56 16.12 30.23 22.10
N PHE A 57 15.56 31.16 22.88
CA PHE A 57 14.20 31.66 22.72
C PHE A 57 14.13 32.99 21.98
N ALA A 58 15.26 33.63 21.66
CA ALA A 58 15.27 34.91 20.97
C ALA A 58 14.83 34.75 19.50
N PRO A 59 14.08 35.71 18.94
CA PRO A 59 13.52 35.62 17.59
C PRO A 59 14.60 35.50 16.51
N GLU A 60 15.73 36.16 16.69
CA GLU A 60 16.89 36.10 15.77
C GLU A 60 17.47 34.69 15.60
N TRP A 61 17.27 33.84 16.60
CA TRP A 61 17.78 32.46 16.62
C TRP A 61 16.71 31.43 16.23
N GLN A 62 15.51 31.89 15.89
CA GLN A 62 14.43 31.05 15.40
C GLN A 62 14.53 30.95 13.87
N GLN A 63 14.46 29.72 13.35
CA GLN A 63 14.44 29.50 11.90
C GLN A 63 13.14 30.08 11.32
N LEU A 64 13.25 30.75 10.17
CA LEU A 64 12.09 31.23 9.41
C LEU A 64 11.15 30.06 9.11
N ALA A 65 9.84 30.29 9.25
CA ALA A 65 8.81 29.29 9.03
C ALA A 65 8.96 28.59 7.67
N GLU A 66 9.26 29.35 6.61
CA GLU A 66 9.51 28.85 5.25
C GLU A 66 10.62 27.79 5.19
N THR A 67 11.71 27.99 5.95
CA THR A 67 12.84 27.04 5.96
C THR A 67 12.46 25.72 6.65
N LEU A 68 11.66 25.81 7.72
CA LEU A 68 11.14 24.66 8.44
C LEU A 68 10.13 23.89 7.59
N GLU A 69 9.24 24.59 6.89
CA GLU A 69 8.28 24.02 5.96
C GLU A 69 8.97 23.31 4.80
N ALA A 70 9.96 23.95 4.16
CA ALA A 70 10.74 23.33 3.09
C ALA A 70 11.46 22.07 3.57
N ARG A 71 12.03 22.08 4.79
CA ARG A 71 12.66 20.89 5.38
C ARG A 71 11.64 19.79 5.69
N ALA A 72 10.45 20.15 6.19
CA ALA A 72 9.36 19.20 6.42
C ALA A 72 8.90 18.55 5.11
N HIS A 73 8.69 19.34 4.06
CA HIS A 73 8.33 18.86 2.73
C HIS A 73 9.36 17.87 2.20
N ARG A 74 10.66 18.23 2.24
CA ARG A 74 11.76 17.34 1.82
C ARG A 74 11.80 16.05 2.64
N ALA A 75 11.48 16.10 3.93
CA ALA A 75 11.47 14.92 4.79
C ALA A 75 10.28 13.99 4.45
N ILE A 76 9.09 14.55 4.23
CA ILE A 76 7.90 13.81 3.79
C ILE A 76 8.15 13.18 2.42
N THR A 77 8.65 13.94 1.44
CA THR A 77 8.95 13.43 0.10
C THR A 77 9.95 12.27 0.14
N ARG A 78 11.06 12.40 0.88
CA ARG A 78 12.04 11.31 1.04
C ARG A 78 11.42 10.07 1.68
N GLN A 79 10.57 10.25 2.68
CA GLN A 79 9.89 9.15 3.35
C GLN A 79 8.92 8.44 2.41
N THR A 80 8.13 9.20 1.65
CA THR A 80 7.19 8.67 0.65
C THR A 80 7.92 7.90 -0.44
N ILE A 81 8.99 8.46 -1.01
CA ILE A 81 9.80 7.77 -2.03
C ILE A 81 10.33 6.45 -1.46
N ARG A 82 10.98 6.50 -0.29
CA ARG A 82 11.57 5.31 0.34
C ARG A 82 10.54 4.22 0.64
N TYR A 83 9.35 4.60 1.09
CA TYR A 83 8.25 3.68 1.31
C TYR A 83 7.74 3.07 -0.01
N ASN A 84 7.57 3.90 -1.04
CA ASN A 84 7.07 3.47 -2.35
C ASN A 84 8.04 2.55 -3.10
N LEU A 85 9.35 2.59 -2.82
CA LEU A 85 10.34 1.70 -3.45
C LEU A 85 10.06 0.22 -3.20
N THR A 86 9.56 -0.15 -2.03
CA THR A 86 9.31 -1.56 -1.66
C THR A 86 7.84 -1.93 -1.67
N SER A 87 6.94 -0.96 -1.79
CA SER A 87 5.50 -1.20 -1.77
C SER A 87 4.92 -1.29 -3.19
N SER A 88 4.10 -2.31 -3.44
CA SER A 88 3.26 -2.39 -4.63
C SER A 88 1.83 -1.94 -4.32
N ALA A 89 1.18 -1.30 -5.29
CA ALA A 89 -0.24 -0.97 -5.18
C ALA A 89 -1.09 -2.24 -5.34
N LEU A 90 -2.11 -2.39 -4.49
CA LEU A 90 -3.10 -3.45 -4.63
C LEU A 90 -4.07 -3.11 -5.77
N PRO A 91 -4.54 -4.10 -6.57
CA PRO A 91 -5.53 -3.88 -7.63
C PRO A 91 -6.80 -3.25 -7.07
N SER A 92 -7.43 -2.30 -7.77
CA SER A 92 -8.74 -1.77 -7.41
C SER A 92 -9.80 -2.87 -7.38
N LEU A 93 -10.86 -2.67 -6.60
CA LEU A 93 -12.03 -3.55 -6.57
C LEU A 93 -13.18 -2.82 -7.27
N ASN A 94 -14.06 -3.58 -7.90
CA ASN A 94 -15.24 -3.05 -8.54
C ASN A 94 -16.48 -3.30 -7.67
N VAL A 95 -17.52 -2.51 -7.89
CA VAL A 95 -18.82 -2.74 -7.25
C VAL A 95 -19.34 -4.12 -7.67
N GLY A 96 -19.85 -4.89 -6.72
CA GLY A 96 -20.28 -6.28 -6.91
C GLY A 96 -19.20 -7.34 -6.63
N ASP A 97 -17.94 -6.94 -6.43
CA ASP A 97 -16.89 -7.90 -6.10
C ASP A 97 -17.11 -8.58 -4.74
N HIS A 98 -16.91 -9.89 -4.70
CA HIS A 98 -16.91 -10.66 -3.47
C HIS A 98 -15.56 -10.53 -2.78
N VAL A 99 -15.58 -10.08 -1.53
CA VAL A 99 -14.37 -9.78 -0.77
C VAL A 99 -14.43 -10.40 0.63
N LEU A 100 -13.25 -10.64 1.19
CA LEU A 100 -13.05 -10.97 2.59
C LEU A 100 -12.49 -9.75 3.31
N ILE A 101 -13.07 -9.43 4.46
CA ILE A 101 -12.61 -8.38 5.37
C ILE A 101 -11.64 -9.00 6.38
N GLN A 102 -10.54 -8.31 6.64
CA GLN A 102 -9.58 -8.69 7.67
C GLN A 102 -10.09 -8.34 9.08
N ASP A 103 -10.06 -9.30 10.00
CA ASP A 103 -10.31 -9.04 11.42
C ASP A 103 -9.18 -8.21 12.04
N PRO A 104 -9.47 -7.07 12.71
CA PRO A 104 -8.45 -6.25 13.36
C PRO A 104 -7.65 -6.97 14.45
N ILE A 105 -8.23 -7.98 15.13
CA ILE A 105 -7.57 -8.69 16.23
C ILE A 105 -6.74 -9.85 15.70
N THR A 106 -7.39 -10.84 15.06
CA THR A 106 -6.70 -12.06 14.61
C THR A 106 -5.89 -11.87 13.32
N LYS A 107 -6.10 -10.76 12.58
CA LYS A 107 -5.51 -10.49 11.26
C LYS A 107 -5.88 -11.51 10.18
N ARG A 108 -6.84 -12.39 10.44
CA ARG A 108 -7.33 -13.37 9.48
C ARG A 108 -8.39 -12.77 8.57
N TRP A 109 -8.51 -13.33 7.36
CA TRP A 109 -9.49 -12.96 6.34
C TRP A 109 -10.74 -13.81 6.54
N ILE A 110 -11.67 -13.35 7.36
CA ILE A 110 -12.76 -14.21 7.87
C ILE A 110 -14.15 -13.74 7.43
N THR A 111 -14.40 -12.44 7.38
CA THR A 111 -15.77 -11.93 7.19
C THR A 111 -16.03 -11.72 5.71
N PRO A 112 -16.91 -12.52 5.06
CA PRO A 112 -17.28 -12.30 3.68
C PRO A 112 -18.20 -11.09 3.54
N GLY A 113 -18.09 -10.43 2.39
CA GLY A 113 -19.01 -9.37 1.99
C GLY A 113 -18.87 -9.04 0.51
N VAL A 114 -19.76 -8.17 0.04
CA VAL A 114 -19.80 -7.70 -1.34
C VAL A 114 -19.58 -6.20 -1.35
N VAL A 115 -18.73 -5.72 -2.28
CA VAL A 115 -18.49 -4.29 -2.46
C VAL A 115 -19.76 -3.64 -3.00
N VAL A 116 -20.30 -2.67 -2.28
CA VAL A 116 -21.49 -1.89 -2.68
C VAL A 116 -21.08 -0.61 -3.38
N ASP A 117 -20.02 0.04 -2.88
CA ASP A 117 -19.59 1.34 -3.39
C ASP A 117 -18.10 1.57 -3.12
N THR A 118 -17.50 2.47 -3.90
CA THR A 118 -16.08 2.86 -3.81
C THR A 118 -15.97 4.36 -3.56
N GLY A 119 -15.25 4.75 -2.51
CA GLY A 119 -14.96 6.15 -2.21
C GLY A 119 -13.64 6.64 -2.83
N ASP A 120 -13.35 7.93 -2.65
CA ASP A 120 -12.27 8.63 -3.36
C ASP A 120 -10.84 8.12 -3.04
N PHE A 121 -10.61 7.65 -1.81
CA PHE A 121 -9.25 7.39 -1.30
C PHE A 121 -8.99 5.93 -0.91
N ARG A 122 -9.12 5.00 -1.87
CA ARG A 122 -8.97 3.54 -1.64
C ARG A 122 -9.89 3.02 -0.53
N ASP A 123 -11.00 3.71 -0.30
CA ASP A 123 -12.01 3.36 0.68
C ASP A 123 -13.16 2.66 -0.04
N TYR A 124 -13.70 1.61 0.59
CA TYR A 124 -14.76 0.80 0.01
C TYR A 124 -15.85 0.59 1.05
N PHE A 125 -17.09 0.49 0.58
CA PHE A 125 -18.25 0.12 1.37
C PHE A 125 -18.64 -1.32 1.06
N ILE A 126 -18.70 -2.17 2.09
CA ILE A 126 -18.88 -3.62 1.94
C ILE A 126 -20.12 -4.03 2.72
N LYS A 127 -21.07 -4.68 2.06
CA LYS A 127 -22.25 -5.27 2.68
C LYS A 127 -21.95 -6.72 3.06
N THR A 128 -22.07 -7.04 4.34
CA THR A 128 -21.96 -8.42 4.84
C THR A 128 -23.30 -9.16 4.64
N ALA A 129 -23.28 -10.49 4.66
CA ALA A 129 -24.50 -11.31 4.60
C ALA A 129 -25.54 -10.95 5.69
N ALA A 130 -25.09 -10.48 6.85
CA ALA A 130 -25.94 -9.96 7.92
C ALA A 130 -26.57 -8.58 7.63
N GLY A 131 -26.41 -8.03 6.43
CA GLY A 131 -27.01 -6.76 6.00
C GLY A 131 -26.27 -5.49 6.43
N ARG A 132 -25.28 -5.58 7.34
CA ARG A 132 -24.48 -4.43 7.78
C ARG A 132 -23.49 -3.98 6.70
N VAL A 133 -23.31 -2.67 6.57
CA VAL A 133 -22.34 -2.05 5.67
C VAL A 133 -21.12 -1.58 6.45
N PHE A 134 -19.93 -1.97 6.02
CA PHE A 134 -18.65 -1.58 6.60
C PHE A 134 -17.89 -0.67 5.64
N ARG A 135 -17.32 0.42 6.16
CA ARG A 135 -16.30 1.21 5.44
C ARG A 135 -14.91 0.66 5.75
N ARG A 136 -14.19 0.19 4.74
CA ARG A 136 -12.83 -0.36 4.88
C ARG A 136 -11.91 0.11 3.77
N ASN A 137 -10.64 0.34 4.14
CA ASN A 137 -9.60 0.65 3.17
C ASN A 137 -9.17 -0.61 2.40
N ARG A 138 -8.73 -0.45 1.14
CA ARG A 138 -8.30 -1.52 0.24
C ARG A 138 -7.33 -2.53 0.87
N ARG A 139 -6.43 -2.06 1.74
CA ARG A 139 -5.45 -2.91 2.43
C ARG A 139 -6.06 -3.97 3.34
N PHE A 140 -7.31 -3.76 3.78
CA PHE A 140 -8.07 -4.64 4.67
C PHE A 140 -9.10 -5.48 3.93
N LEU A 141 -9.00 -5.55 2.60
CA LEU A 141 -9.88 -6.32 1.72
C LEU A 141 -9.05 -7.28 0.87
N ARG A 142 -9.54 -8.50 0.68
CA ARG A 142 -9.03 -9.45 -0.31
C ARG A 142 -10.17 -9.89 -1.20
N GLN A 143 -9.96 -9.86 -2.50
CA GLN A 143 -10.91 -10.42 -3.45
C GLN A 143 -10.98 -11.93 -3.23
N ARG A 144 -12.18 -12.46 -3.13
CA ARG A 144 -12.44 -13.89 -3.02
C ARG A 144 -12.57 -14.42 -4.44
N VAL A 145 -11.52 -15.07 -4.94
CA VAL A 145 -11.61 -15.84 -6.18
C VAL A 145 -12.29 -17.16 -5.84
N ALA A 146 -13.42 -17.45 -6.47
CA ALA A 146 -14.02 -18.77 -6.40
C ALA A 146 -13.12 -19.73 -7.18
N VAL A 147 -12.32 -20.52 -6.48
CA VAL A 147 -11.69 -21.69 -7.08
C VAL A 147 -12.78 -22.74 -7.20
N MET A 148 -13.50 -22.74 -8.32
CA MET A 148 -14.25 -23.92 -8.72
C MET A 148 -13.23 -25.01 -9.04
N PRO A 149 -13.34 -26.25 -8.52
CA PRO A 149 -12.72 -27.39 -9.19
C PRO A 149 -13.44 -27.53 -10.54
N GLU A 150 -12.68 -27.57 -11.63
CA GLU A 150 -13.18 -27.81 -12.99
C GLU A 150 -14.16 -29.01 -12.98
N GLY A 151 -15.46 -28.75 -13.12
CA GLY A 151 -16.46 -29.77 -13.44
C GLY A 151 -16.34 -30.17 -14.91
N PRO A 152 -16.66 -31.43 -15.28
CA PRO A 152 -16.41 -31.93 -16.63
C PRO A 152 -17.23 -31.13 -17.64
N LYS A 153 -16.56 -30.64 -18.69
CA LYS A 153 -17.17 -29.99 -19.84
C LYS A 153 -18.24 -30.90 -20.45
N PRO A 154 -19.43 -30.39 -20.85
CA PRO A 154 -20.45 -31.22 -21.48
C PRO A 154 -19.96 -31.68 -22.86
N THR A 155 -19.86 -33.00 -23.01
CA THR A 155 -19.56 -33.68 -24.28
C THR A 155 -20.65 -33.37 -25.30
N ALA A 156 -20.24 -32.81 -26.44
CA ALA A 156 -21.11 -32.53 -27.58
C ALA A 156 -21.76 -33.83 -28.10
N GLY A 157 -23.07 -33.77 -28.33
CA GLY A 157 -23.88 -34.89 -28.77
C GLY A 157 -23.50 -35.41 -30.16
N THR A 158 -23.67 -36.72 -30.29
CA THR A 158 -23.60 -37.53 -31.51
C THR A 158 -24.58 -37.01 -32.58
N PRO A 159 -24.15 -36.76 -33.84
CA PRO A 159 -25.10 -36.56 -34.92
C PRO A 159 -25.56 -37.90 -35.52
N GLN A 160 -26.88 -37.98 -35.75
CA GLN A 160 -27.63 -39.09 -36.34
C GLN A 160 -27.37 -39.22 -37.85
N ILE A 161 -27.47 -40.45 -38.36
CA ILE A 161 -27.28 -40.85 -39.77
C ILE A 161 -28.63 -40.83 -40.52
N ALA A 162 -28.66 -40.31 -41.76
CA ALA A 162 -29.71 -40.52 -42.78
C ALA A 162 -29.13 -40.31 -44.22
N PRO A 163 -29.76 -40.83 -45.31
CA PRO A 163 -29.12 -41.65 -46.37
C PRO A 163 -28.74 -40.93 -47.71
N PRO A 164 -28.17 -41.62 -48.74
CA PRO A 164 -27.34 -41.02 -49.81
C PRO A 164 -27.97 -40.92 -51.24
N ILE A 165 -27.18 -40.37 -52.19
CA ILE A 165 -27.16 -40.52 -53.70
C ILE A 165 -27.68 -39.25 -54.49
N PRO A 166 -27.22 -38.86 -55.72
CA PRO A 166 -25.87 -38.46 -56.24
C PRO A 166 -25.97 -37.28 -57.32
N PRO A 167 -25.13 -37.14 -58.39
CA PRO A 167 -24.29 -35.95 -58.64
C PRO A 167 -24.68 -35.06 -59.86
N ALA A 168 -24.14 -33.84 -59.92
CA ALA A 168 -23.97 -33.09 -61.17
C ALA A 168 -22.74 -32.17 -61.08
N ALA A 169 -21.85 -32.25 -62.07
CA ALA A 169 -20.60 -31.49 -62.28
C ALA A 169 -20.78 -30.54 -63.50
N PRO A 170 -19.75 -29.85 -64.03
CA PRO A 170 -18.54 -29.20 -63.49
C PRO A 170 -18.47 -27.69 -63.93
N GLU A 171 -17.54 -26.84 -63.46
CA GLU A 171 -16.30 -26.34 -64.13
C GLU A 171 -16.04 -24.87 -63.64
N PRO A 172 -14.83 -24.25 -63.77
CA PRO A 172 -13.49 -24.74 -63.43
C PRO A 172 -12.58 -23.70 -62.69
N GLU A 173 -11.49 -24.24 -62.13
CA GLU A 173 -10.11 -23.69 -62.00
C GLU A 173 -9.79 -22.34 -61.34
N GLU A 174 -9.05 -22.38 -60.21
CA GLU A 174 -7.66 -21.87 -60.15
C GLU A 174 -6.93 -22.40 -58.88
N ASN A 175 -5.72 -22.92 -59.09
CA ASN A 175 -4.67 -23.30 -58.12
C ASN A 175 -3.35 -22.78 -58.75
N PRO A 176 -2.20 -22.52 -58.06
CA PRO A 176 -1.70 -23.07 -56.80
C PRO A 176 -1.21 -21.97 -55.82
N GLU A 177 -0.68 -22.19 -54.60
CA GLU A 177 0.44 -23.04 -54.20
C GLU A 177 0.64 -22.93 -52.67
N GLN A 178 0.90 -24.05 -51.97
CA GLN A 178 1.44 -24.05 -50.59
C GLN A 178 2.98 -23.94 -50.62
N PRO A 179 3.63 -23.57 -49.50
CA PRO A 179 4.14 -24.64 -48.62
C PRO A 179 4.02 -24.35 -47.10
N GLU A 180 3.99 -25.43 -46.31
CA GLU A 180 4.11 -25.48 -44.84
C GLU A 180 5.55 -25.14 -44.34
N PRO A 181 5.95 -25.46 -43.09
CA PRO A 181 5.77 -24.68 -41.86
C PRO A 181 7.14 -24.24 -41.26
N THR A 182 7.21 -23.19 -40.45
CA THR A 182 8.49 -22.83 -39.77
C THR A 182 8.35 -22.59 -38.27
N ALA A 183 9.00 -23.51 -37.55
CA ALA A 183 9.65 -23.46 -36.25
C ALA A 183 9.29 -22.37 -35.22
N ARG A 184 8.97 -22.84 -34.00
CA ARG A 184 8.97 -22.06 -32.74
C ARG A 184 10.40 -21.66 -32.34
N PRO A 185 10.63 -20.46 -31.77
CA PRO A 185 11.91 -20.12 -31.16
C PRO A 185 12.04 -20.68 -29.72
N PRO A 186 13.27 -20.94 -29.24
CA PRO A 186 13.55 -21.51 -27.91
C PRO A 186 13.47 -20.47 -26.76
N PRO A 187 13.45 -20.92 -25.49
CA PRO A 187 13.23 -20.07 -24.31
C PRO A 187 14.45 -19.20 -23.98
N GLN A 188 14.21 -17.91 -23.66
CA GLN A 188 15.25 -16.98 -23.21
C GLN A 188 15.63 -17.21 -21.74
N GLU A 189 16.94 -17.25 -21.48
CA GLU A 189 17.56 -17.38 -20.16
C GLU A 189 17.32 -16.15 -19.26
N ALA A 190 17.14 -16.40 -17.96
CA ALA A 190 16.86 -15.39 -16.95
C ALA A 190 18.08 -14.48 -16.66
N VAL A 191 17.97 -13.20 -17.01
CA VAL A 191 18.99 -12.18 -16.70
C VAL A 191 19.00 -11.84 -15.20
N ARG A 192 20.09 -12.21 -14.49
CA ARG A 192 20.39 -11.78 -13.11
C ARG A 192 20.69 -10.28 -13.06
N LYS A 193 19.94 -9.51 -12.27
CA LYS A 193 20.16 -8.07 -12.01
C LYS A 193 21.01 -7.83 -10.75
N SER A 194 22.34 -7.94 -10.84
CA SER A 194 23.24 -7.20 -9.92
C SER A 194 24.69 -7.13 -10.43
N THR A 195 25.17 -5.93 -10.72
CA THR A 195 26.59 -5.61 -10.99
C THR A 195 27.13 -4.62 -9.97
N ARG A 196 26.88 -4.87 -8.67
CA ARG A 196 27.33 -3.97 -7.60
C ARG A 196 28.81 -4.22 -7.25
N LYS A 197 29.70 -3.36 -7.74
CA LYS A 197 31.08 -3.27 -7.20
C LYS A 197 31.04 -2.66 -5.80
N ARG A 198 31.61 -3.36 -4.81
CA ARG A 198 31.79 -2.84 -3.43
C ARG A 198 33.16 -2.17 -3.34
N ASN A 199 33.20 -0.89 -2.96
CA ASN A 199 34.44 -0.21 -2.60
C ASN A 199 34.67 -0.33 -1.08
N SER A 200 35.93 -0.51 -0.68
CA SER A 200 36.35 -0.51 0.72
C SER A 200 36.35 0.92 1.29
N PRO A 201 35.98 1.10 2.57
CA PRO A 201 35.94 2.41 3.20
C PRO A 201 37.35 2.97 3.44
N GLN A 202 37.56 4.23 3.09
CA GLN A 202 38.79 4.97 3.31
C GLN A 202 38.83 5.43 4.78
N ARG A 203 39.85 5.01 5.54
CA ARG A 203 40.10 5.50 6.90
C ARG A 203 40.94 6.78 6.81
N TYR A 204 40.50 7.84 7.49
CA TYR A 204 41.32 9.04 7.67
C TYR A 204 42.40 8.77 8.73
N PRO A 205 43.63 9.28 8.56
CA PRO A 205 44.68 9.19 9.58
C PRO A 205 44.30 10.01 10.83
N ALA A 206 44.81 9.56 11.97
CA ALA A 206 44.59 10.12 13.31
C ALA A 206 45.34 11.44 13.51
#